data_AF-A0AAJ6CMH5-F1
#
_entry.id   AF-A0AAJ6CMH5-F1
#
_cell.length_a   1.000
_cell.length_b   1.000
_cell.length_c   1.000
_cell.angle_alpha   90.00
_cell.angle_beta   90.00
_cell.angle_gamma   90.00
#
_symmetry.space_group_name_H-M   'P 1'
#
loop_
_entity.id
_entity.type
_entity.pdbx_description
1 polymer ?
#
loop_
_entity_poly.entity_id
_entity_poly.type
_entity_poly.pdbx_seq_one_letter_code
_entity_poly.pdbx_strand_id
1 'polypeptide(L)'
;MSVPKRARSPSVDEFDGLDADDLIRAVQESETPKKARVNETAPTPAPYTQPYSGTAEDPLLLERTTMSKAWFERLEPAMRQESFKKLKAFLDAEKRAGKTIYPPPHLIHSWSRTTPLEQVKVVIVGQDPYHQPGQACGHCFSVPKGKAVPASLQNIYKELKAEFPDFVPPRHGYVGIMN
;
A
#
# COMPACT_ATOMS: atom_id res chain seq x y z
N MET A 1 8.70 38.65 -20.75
CA MET A 1 9.14 37.61 -19.80
C MET A 1 8.48 36.30 -20.19
N SER A 2 9.26 35.34 -20.69
CA SER A 2 8.74 34.05 -21.16
C SER A 2 8.62 33.10 -19.97
N VAL A 3 7.42 32.61 -19.68
CA VAL A 3 7.19 31.61 -18.64
C VAL A 3 7.77 30.29 -19.15
N PRO A 4 8.69 29.63 -18.41
CA PRO A 4 9.24 28.35 -18.87
C PRO A 4 8.12 27.31 -18.96
N LYS A 5 8.03 26.63 -20.10
CA LYS A 5 7.13 25.48 -20.28
C LYS A 5 7.47 24.45 -19.21
N ARG A 6 6.50 24.14 -18.35
CA ARG A 6 6.61 23.10 -17.32
C ARG A 6 6.99 21.79 -18.02
N ALA A 7 8.10 21.17 -17.62
CA ALA A 7 8.47 19.86 -18.10
C ALA A 7 7.30 18.89 -17.83
N ARG A 8 6.98 18.04 -18.82
CA ARG A 8 5.91 17.05 -18.69
C ARG A 8 6.27 16.14 -17.51
N SER A 9 5.39 16.04 -16.51
CA SER A 9 5.53 15.01 -15.48
C SER A 9 5.53 13.65 -16.17
N PRO A 10 6.47 12.74 -15.83
CA PRO A 10 6.43 11.38 -16.37
C PRO A 10 5.06 10.75 -16.06
N SER A 11 4.48 10.06 -17.04
CA SER A 11 3.19 9.37 -16.84
C SER A 11 3.36 8.11 -15.99
N VAL A 12 2.28 7.62 -15.36
CA VAL A 12 2.32 6.35 -14.60
C VAL A 12 2.78 5.19 -15.50
N ASP A 13 2.42 5.23 -16.78
CA ASP A 13 2.81 4.25 -17.80
C ASP A 13 4.34 4.22 -18.05
N GLU A 14 5.09 5.27 -17.68
CA GLU A 14 6.57 5.25 -17.75
C GLU A 14 7.21 4.39 -16.65
N PHE A 15 6.41 3.90 -15.70
CA PHE A 15 6.83 2.94 -14.67
C PHE A 15 6.47 1.50 -15.00
N ASP A 16 5.83 1.21 -16.16
CA ASP A 16 5.53 -0.16 -16.61
C ASP A 16 6.80 -1.00 -16.85
N GLY A 17 7.97 -0.37 -16.91
CA GLY A 17 9.28 -1.04 -16.91
C GLY A 17 9.79 -1.47 -15.53
N LEU A 18 8.97 -1.40 -14.48
CA LEU A 18 9.18 -2.14 -13.24
C LEU A 18 9.08 -3.64 -13.56
N ASP A 19 10.21 -4.24 -13.94
CA ASP A 19 10.25 -5.67 -14.19
C ASP A 19 9.93 -6.42 -12.90
N ALA A 20 8.73 -6.99 -12.86
CA ALA A 20 8.26 -7.78 -11.74
C ALA A 20 9.22 -8.96 -11.48
N ASP A 21 9.85 -9.50 -12.53
CA ASP A 21 10.81 -10.59 -12.41
C ASP A 21 12.09 -10.15 -11.72
N ASP A 22 12.56 -8.93 -11.96
CA ASP A 22 13.72 -8.37 -11.25
C ASP A 22 13.41 -8.15 -9.76
N LEU A 23 12.20 -7.67 -9.42
CA LEU A 23 11.78 -7.52 -8.03
C LEU A 23 11.62 -8.88 -7.34
N ILE A 24 11.03 -9.85 -8.03
CA ILE A 24 10.88 -11.23 -7.55
C ILE A 24 12.26 -11.83 -7.33
N ARG A 25 13.20 -11.68 -8.28
CA ARG A 25 14.57 -12.17 -8.16
C ARG A 25 15.29 -11.54 -6.97
N ALA A 26 15.22 -10.22 -6.81
CA ALA A 26 15.84 -9.51 -5.68
C ALA A 26 15.31 -10.02 -4.33
N VAL A 27 14.03 -10.35 -4.25
CA VAL A 27 13.40 -10.92 -3.05
C VAL A 27 13.81 -12.39 -2.87
N GLN A 28 13.90 -13.20 -3.94
CA GLN A 28 14.27 -14.62 -3.87
C GLN A 28 15.75 -14.86 -3.55
N GLU A 29 16.65 -13.98 -3.98
CA GLU A 29 18.09 -14.06 -3.70
C GLU A 29 18.45 -13.67 -2.25
N SER A 30 17.52 -13.07 -1.51
CA SER A 30 17.69 -12.78 -0.08
C SER A 30 17.40 -14.02 0.78
N GLU A 31 18.31 -14.34 1.72
CA GLU A 31 18.17 -15.49 2.63
C GLU A 31 16.84 -15.47 3.40
N THR A 32 16.27 -16.65 3.66
CA THR A 32 14.99 -16.80 4.35
C THR A 32 15.04 -16.25 5.79
N PRO A 33 14.06 -15.42 6.21
CA PRO A 33 14.04 -14.91 7.57
C PRO A 33 13.79 -16.03 8.60
N LYS A 34 14.54 -16.00 9.70
CA LYS A 34 14.28 -16.84 10.89
C LYS A 34 12.91 -16.47 11.49
N LYS A 35 12.13 -17.48 11.90
CA LYS A 35 10.81 -17.31 12.55
C LYS A 35 10.86 -16.20 13.61
N ALA A 36 10.19 -15.08 13.32
CA ALA A 36 10.01 -14.01 14.29
C ALA A 36 8.87 -14.38 15.25
N ARG A 37 9.05 -14.09 16.54
CA ARG A 37 7.94 -14.13 17.51
C ARG A 37 7.06 -12.91 17.27
N VAL A 38 5.78 -13.16 17.00
CA VAL A 38 4.75 -12.15 16.77
C VAL A 38 4.24 -11.66 18.12
N ASN A 39 4.37 -10.37 18.40
CA ASN A 39 3.54 -9.70 19.40
C ASN A 39 2.94 -8.44 18.79
N GLU A 40 1.61 -8.35 18.93
CA GLU A 40 0.73 -7.18 18.89
C GLU A 40 0.54 -6.44 17.56
N THR A 41 -0.74 -6.23 17.23
CA THR A 41 -1.23 -5.29 16.23
C THR A 41 -0.68 -3.91 16.54
N ALA A 42 0.31 -3.47 15.76
CA ALA A 42 0.88 -2.14 15.92
C ALA A 42 -0.22 -1.08 15.67
N PRO A 43 -0.42 -0.12 16.59
CA PRO A 43 -1.36 0.98 16.39
C PRO A 43 -1.04 1.72 15.09
N THR A 44 -2.05 2.39 14.53
CA THR A 44 -1.83 3.24 13.35
C THR A 44 -0.71 4.22 13.67
N PRO A 45 0.40 4.24 12.89
CA PRO A 45 1.51 5.12 13.18
C PRO A 45 1.04 6.57 13.09
N ALA A 46 1.68 7.44 13.88
CA ALA A 46 1.43 8.88 13.83
C ALA A 46 1.53 9.40 12.38
N PRO A 47 0.87 10.54 12.06
CA PRO A 47 0.94 11.11 10.73
C PRO A 47 2.39 11.28 10.26
N TYR A 48 2.75 10.58 9.18
CA TYR A 48 4.06 10.70 8.57
C TYR A 48 4.18 12.02 7.80
N THR A 49 5.15 12.85 8.16
CA THR A 49 5.31 14.23 7.66
C THR A 49 6.49 14.42 6.70
N GLN A 50 7.35 13.41 6.56
CA GLN A 50 8.54 13.48 5.70
C GLN A 50 8.17 13.24 4.21
N PRO A 51 9.11 13.49 3.26
CA PRO A 51 8.94 13.13 1.85
C PRO A 51 8.68 11.65 1.66
N TYR A 52 8.01 11.27 0.57
CA TYR A 52 7.85 9.86 0.21
C TYR A 52 9.22 9.19 0.08
N SER A 53 10.18 9.84 -0.59
CA SER A 53 11.58 9.41 -0.73
C SER A 53 12.36 9.23 0.59
N GLY A 54 11.76 9.54 1.73
CA GLY A 54 12.41 9.42 3.03
C GLY A 54 13.34 10.59 3.31
N THR A 55 14.45 10.30 3.98
CA THR A 55 15.49 11.26 4.34
C THR A 55 16.81 10.89 3.67
N ALA A 56 17.82 11.75 3.77
CA ALA A 56 19.16 11.42 3.25
C ALA A 56 19.77 10.23 4.01
N GLU A 57 19.47 10.12 5.30
CA GLU A 57 19.97 9.10 6.21
C GLU A 57 19.19 7.78 6.10
N ASP A 58 17.88 7.87 5.89
CA ASP A 58 17.00 6.71 5.70
C ASP A 58 16.07 6.91 4.49
N PRO A 59 16.46 6.45 3.29
CA PRO A 59 15.62 6.55 2.09
C PRO A 59 14.40 5.62 2.14
N LEU A 60 14.31 4.71 3.11
CA LEU A 60 13.18 3.82 3.34
C LEU A 60 12.41 4.17 4.63
N LEU A 61 12.55 5.40 5.14
CA LEU A 61 11.94 5.81 6.41
C LEU A 61 10.42 5.60 6.42
N LEU A 62 9.72 5.88 5.32
CA LEU A 62 8.28 5.66 5.22
C LEU A 62 7.94 4.18 5.42
N GLU A 63 8.58 3.29 4.65
CA GLU A 63 8.34 1.86 4.70
C GLU A 63 8.73 1.30 6.08
N ARG A 64 9.90 1.66 6.60
CA ARG A 64 10.41 1.21 7.90
C ARG A 64 9.50 1.58 9.07
N THR A 65 8.87 2.75 9.01
CA THR A 65 8.03 3.27 10.11
C THR A 65 6.57 2.85 10.00
N THR A 66 6.11 2.48 8.81
CA THR A 66 4.67 2.21 8.56
C THR A 66 4.38 0.76 8.19
N MET A 67 5.37 -0.03 7.77
CA MET A 67 5.22 -1.46 7.49
C MET A 67 5.51 -2.28 8.75
N SER A 68 4.94 -3.49 8.86
CA SER A 68 5.39 -4.42 9.90
C SER A 68 6.79 -4.94 9.61
N LYS A 69 7.54 -5.27 10.67
CA LYS A 69 8.95 -5.67 10.57
C LYS A 69 9.19 -6.84 9.62
N ALA A 70 8.39 -7.91 9.73
CA ALA A 70 8.55 -9.11 8.92
C ALA A 70 8.34 -8.84 7.42
N TRP A 71 7.36 -8.02 7.07
CA TRP A 71 7.13 -7.60 5.68
C TRP A 71 8.22 -6.66 5.18
N PHE A 72 8.66 -5.71 6.02
CA PHE A 72 9.74 -4.79 5.65
C PHE A 72 11.03 -5.56 5.35
N GLU A 73 11.47 -6.45 6.24
CA GLU A 73 12.69 -7.25 6.05
C GLU A 73 12.62 -8.09 4.77
N ARG A 74 11.43 -8.63 4.45
CA ARG A 74 11.22 -9.43 3.24
C ARG A 74 11.26 -8.62 1.95
N LEU A 75 10.79 -7.38 1.99
CA LEU A 75 10.63 -6.53 0.80
C LEU A 75 11.74 -5.50 0.62
N GLU A 76 12.56 -5.27 1.65
CA GLU A 76 13.66 -4.31 1.63
C GLU A 76 14.60 -4.47 0.42
N PRO A 77 15.02 -5.69 0.00
CA PRO A 77 15.88 -5.85 -1.18
C PRO A 77 15.24 -5.29 -2.48
N ALA A 78 13.94 -5.50 -2.66
CA ALA A 78 13.17 -4.94 -3.78
C ALA A 78 13.01 -3.41 -3.66
N MET A 79 12.77 -2.90 -2.44
CA MET A 79 12.64 -1.46 -2.20
C MET A 79 13.95 -0.69 -2.35
N ARG A 80 15.10 -1.38 -2.33
CA ARG A 80 16.42 -0.76 -2.60
C ARG A 80 16.73 -0.61 -4.08
N GLN A 81 15.94 -1.21 -4.96
CA GLN A 81 16.13 -1.11 -6.40
C GLN A 81 15.93 0.32 -6.91
N GLU A 82 16.62 0.67 -7.99
CA GLU A 82 16.60 2.02 -8.56
C GLU A 82 15.19 2.43 -9.02
N SER A 83 14.41 1.45 -9.47
CA SER A 83 13.03 1.65 -9.91
C SER A 83 12.12 2.12 -8.75
N PHE A 84 12.27 1.55 -7.55
CA PHE A 84 11.54 2.01 -6.36
C PHE A 84 11.96 3.43 -5.96
N LYS A 85 13.25 3.76 -6.04
CA LYS A 85 13.72 5.14 -5.78
C LYS A 85 13.09 6.16 -6.73
N LYS A 86 13.03 5.84 -8.03
CA LYS A 86 12.37 6.68 -9.06
C LYS A 86 10.88 6.87 -8.78
N LEU A 87 10.18 5.80 -8.40
CA LEU A 87 8.77 5.86 -8.01
C LEU A 87 8.55 6.83 -6.84
N LYS A 88 9.39 6.76 -5.81
CA LYS A 88 9.27 7.65 -4.64
C LYS A 88 9.56 9.11 -4.99
N ALA A 89 10.57 9.36 -5.83
CA ALA A 89 10.87 10.70 -6.32
C ALA A 89 9.72 11.30 -7.15
N PHE A 90 9.02 10.46 -7.93
CA PHE A 90 7.81 10.84 -8.65
C PHE A 90 6.67 11.23 -7.71
N LEU A 91 6.39 10.45 -6.67
CA LEU A 91 5.37 10.78 -5.67
C LEU A 91 5.65 12.13 -4.98
N ASP A 92 6.92 12.42 -4.66
CA ASP A 92 7.32 13.72 -4.12
C ASP A 92 7.12 14.86 -5.14
N ALA A 93 7.38 14.61 -6.42
CA ALA A 93 7.11 15.58 -7.47
C ALA A 93 5.61 15.87 -7.62
N GLU A 94 4.75 14.85 -7.64
CA GLU A 94 3.30 15.02 -7.73
C GLU A 94 2.73 15.73 -6.49
N LYS A 95 3.20 15.40 -5.29
CA LYS A 95 2.81 16.11 -4.06
C LYS A 95 3.20 17.59 -4.11
N ARG A 96 4.44 17.91 -4.52
CA ARG A 96 4.88 19.31 -4.73
C ARG A 96 4.10 20.03 -5.82
N ALA A 97 3.60 19.29 -6.82
CA ALA A 97 2.73 19.83 -7.85
C ALA A 97 1.29 20.11 -7.36
N GLY A 98 0.99 19.84 -6.09
CA GLY A 98 -0.31 20.11 -5.47
C GLY A 98 -1.32 18.98 -5.61
N LYS A 99 -0.90 17.79 -6.06
CA LYS A 99 -1.79 16.62 -6.15
C LYS A 99 -2.10 16.07 -4.77
N THR A 100 -3.36 15.70 -4.56
CA THR A 100 -3.74 14.89 -3.40
C THR A 100 -3.46 13.42 -3.70
N ILE A 101 -2.65 12.78 -2.85
CA ILE A 101 -2.27 11.38 -2.97
C ILE A 101 -3.02 10.57 -1.91
N TYR A 102 -3.60 9.44 -2.34
CA TYR A 102 -4.30 8.51 -1.45
C TYR A 102 -3.67 7.12 -1.49
N PRO A 103 -3.70 6.37 -0.36
CA PRO A 103 -4.11 6.84 0.97
C PRO A 103 -3.07 7.79 1.60
N PRO A 104 -3.36 8.43 2.74
CA PRO A 104 -2.33 9.14 3.51
C PRO A 104 -1.11 8.26 3.79
N PRO A 105 0.12 8.80 3.86
CA PRO A 105 1.34 7.99 3.89
C PRO A 105 1.38 6.93 5.01
N HIS A 106 0.90 7.27 6.22
CA HIS A 106 0.84 6.35 7.36
C HIS A 106 -0.09 5.13 7.13
N LEU A 107 -0.99 5.21 6.14
CA LEU A 107 -1.90 4.14 5.79
C LEU A 107 -1.44 3.28 4.61
N ILE A 108 -0.45 3.68 3.82
CA ILE A 108 -0.03 2.97 2.59
C ILE A 108 0.28 1.49 2.86
N HIS A 109 1.02 1.21 3.94
CA HIS A 109 1.44 -0.15 4.30
C HIS A 109 0.57 -0.82 5.36
N SER A 110 -0.68 -0.35 5.56
CA SER A 110 -1.53 -0.86 6.65
C SER A 110 -1.81 -2.36 6.56
N TRP A 111 -1.96 -2.90 5.35
CA TRP A 111 -2.13 -4.33 5.08
C TRP A 111 -1.05 -5.21 5.72
N SER A 112 0.19 -4.70 5.82
CA SER A 112 1.30 -5.46 6.39
C SER A 112 1.21 -5.61 7.92
N ARG A 113 0.51 -4.67 8.58
CA ARG A 113 0.38 -4.63 10.04
C ARG A 113 -0.80 -5.45 10.54
N THR A 114 -1.83 -5.60 9.72
CA THR A 114 -3.02 -6.42 10.04
C THR A 114 -2.81 -7.89 9.70
N THR A 115 -1.92 -8.21 8.76
CA THR A 115 -1.69 -9.57 8.30
C THR A 115 -0.18 -9.85 8.27
N PRO A 116 0.41 -10.37 9.37
CA PRO A 116 1.82 -10.78 9.38
C PRO A 116 2.12 -11.79 8.27
N LEU A 117 3.34 -11.75 7.73
CA LEU A 117 3.75 -12.52 6.55
C LEU A 117 3.49 -14.03 6.70
N GLU A 118 3.80 -14.60 7.86
CA GLU A 118 3.60 -16.01 8.18
C GLU A 118 2.13 -16.43 8.39
N GLN A 119 1.22 -15.47 8.52
CA GLN A 119 -0.23 -15.73 8.67
C GLN A 119 -0.98 -15.58 7.35
N VAL A 120 -0.30 -15.19 6.27
CA VAL A 120 -0.91 -15.06 4.94
C VAL A 120 -1.37 -16.42 4.44
N LYS A 121 -2.64 -16.50 4.06
CA LYS A 121 -3.26 -17.69 3.43
C LYS A 121 -3.72 -17.44 2.01
N VAL A 122 -4.20 -16.22 1.74
CA VAL A 122 -4.77 -15.80 0.46
C VAL A 122 -4.29 -14.38 0.18
N VAL A 123 -3.91 -14.11 -1.08
CA VAL A 123 -3.56 -12.77 -1.55
C VAL A 123 -4.65 -12.30 -2.51
N ILE A 124 -5.32 -11.20 -2.16
CA ILE A 124 -6.31 -10.54 -3.00
C ILE A 124 -5.70 -9.23 -3.50
N VAL A 125 -5.62 -9.08 -4.83
CA VAL A 125 -5.01 -7.92 -5.47
C VAL A 125 -6.11 -7.00 -6.01
N GLY A 126 -6.04 -5.72 -5.65
CA GLY A 126 -6.83 -4.67 -6.28
C GLY A 126 -5.98 -3.91 -7.30
N GLN A 127 -6.63 -3.21 -8.23
CA GLN A 127 -5.95 -2.37 -9.22
C GLN A 127 -5.43 -1.08 -8.58
N ASP A 128 -6.34 -0.15 -8.25
CA ASP A 128 -6.00 1.14 -7.67
C ASP A 128 -6.69 1.38 -6.32
N PRO A 129 -6.10 2.21 -5.43
CA PRO A 129 -6.81 2.71 -4.27
C PRO A 129 -8.03 3.53 -4.66
N TYR A 130 -9.07 3.51 -3.82
CA TYR A 130 -10.20 4.43 -3.99
C TYR A 130 -9.75 5.89 -3.95
N HIS A 131 -10.17 6.68 -4.93
CA HIS A 131 -9.69 8.05 -5.15
C HIS A 131 -10.52 9.14 -4.45
N GLN A 132 -11.62 8.78 -3.77
CA GLN A 132 -12.43 9.77 -3.06
C GLN A 132 -11.86 10.05 -1.65
N PRO A 133 -12.02 11.28 -1.12
CA PRO A 133 -11.53 11.65 0.19
C PRO A 133 -11.94 10.70 1.33
N GLY A 134 -10.93 10.13 1.98
CA GLY A 134 -11.09 9.24 3.14
C GLY A 134 -11.66 7.86 2.82
N GLN A 135 -11.68 7.43 1.55
CA GLN A 135 -12.04 6.06 1.20
C GLN A 135 -10.85 5.09 1.27
N ALA A 136 -9.70 5.44 0.70
CA ALA A 136 -8.54 4.56 0.73
C ALA A 136 -7.97 4.41 2.15
N CYS A 137 -7.87 3.16 2.63
CA CYS A 137 -7.37 2.83 3.97
C CYS A 137 -6.23 1.77 3.96
N GLY A 138 -5.48 1.68 2.86
CA GLY A 138 -4.34 0.76 2.75
C GLY A 138 -4.69 -0.72 2.64
N HIS A 139 -5.92 -1.04 2.24
CA HIS A 139 -6.41 -2.40 1.98
C HIS A 139 -7.25 -2.40 0.71
N CYS A 140 -7.04 -3.38 -0.18
CA CYS A 140 -7.83 -3.51 -1.39
C CYS A 140 -9.30 -3.77 -1.05
N PHE A 141 -10.21 -3.22 -1.87
CA PHE A 141 -11.67 -3.28 -1.71
C PHE A 141 -12.26 -2.67 -0.43
N SER A 142 -11.45 -2.36 0.59
CA SER A 142 -11.88 -1.84 1.89
C SER A 142 -12.07 -0.33 1.90
N VAL A 143 -13.04 0.14 2.69
CA VAL A 143 -13.19 1.54 3.10
C VAL A 143 -13.43 1.64 4.61
N PRO A 144 -13.07 2.76 5.27
CA PRO A 144 -13.38 2.96 6.68
C PRO A 144 -14.88 2.84 6.99
N LYS A 145 -15.21 2.36 8.20
CA LYS A 145 -16.61 2.34 8.67
C LYS A 145 -17.22 3.74 8.59
N GLY A 146 -18.49 3.81 8.22
CA GLY A 146 -19.20 5.07 7.97
C GLY A 146 -19.07 5.61 6.55
N LYS A 147 -18.16 5.08 5.72
CA LYS A 147 -18.16 5.33 4.27
C LYS A 147 -19.14 4.39 3.57
N ALA A 148 -19.75 4.87 2.49
CA ALA A 148 -20.61 4.06 1.64
C ALA A 148 -19.83 2.86 1.09
N VAL A 149 -20.47 1.68 1.08
CA VAL A 149 -19.88 0.45 0.56
C VAL A 149 -19.66 0.60 -0.95
N PRO A 150 -18.43 0.46 -1.47
CA PRO A 150 -18.16 0.60 -2.90
C PRO A 150 -18.85 -0.47 -3.75
N ALA A 151 -19.18 -0.15 -5.00
CA ALA A 151 -19.90 -1.06 -5.90
C ALA A 151 -19.16 -2.39 -6.12
N SER A 152 -17.83 -2.37 -6.24
CA SER A 152 -17.00 -3.57 -6.33
C SER A 152 -17.16 -4.47 -5.10
N LEU A 153 -17.12 -3.92 -3.89
CA LEU A 153 -17.31 -4.68 -2.66
C LEU A 153 -18.75 -5.15 -2.48
N GLN A 154 -19.74 -4.38 -2.93
CA GLN A 154 -21.14 -4.84 -2.97
C GLN A 154 -21.29 -6.07 -3.87
N ASN A 155 -20.60 -6.10 -5.02
CA ASN A 155 -20.62 -7.26 -5.90
C ASN A 155 -19.95 -8.47 -5.23
N ILE A 156 -18.80 -8.27 -4.56
CA ILE A 156 -18.18 -9.33 -3.74
C ILE A 156 -19.16 -9.88 -2.71
N TYR A 157 -19.91 -9.03 -2.00
CA TYR A 157 -20.91 -9.49 -1.03
C TYR A 157 -22.08 -10.24 -1.67
N LYS A 158 -22.50 -9.88 -2.89
CA LYS A 158 -23.53 -10.63 -3.63
C LYS A 158 -23.04 -12.01 -4.01
N GLU A 159 -21.82 -12.13 -4.53
CA GLU A 159 -21.22 -13.42 -4.87
C GLU A 159 -21.04 -14.30 -3.63
N LEU A 160 -20.55 -13.73 -2.52
CA LEU A 160 -20.45 -14.45 -1.24
C LEU A 160 -21.81 -14.93 -0.74
N LYS A 161 -22.88 -14.13 -0.90
CA LYS A 161 -24.23 -14.53 -0.51
C LYS A 161 -24.80 -15.64 -1.41
N ALA A 162 -24.47 -15.61 -2.70
CA ALA A 162 -24.91 -16.61 -3.66
C ALA A 162 -24.23 -17.96 -3.39
N GLU A 163 -22.92 -17.95 -3.13
CA GLU A 163 -22.13 -19.16 -2.86
C GLU A 163 -22.38 -19.71 -1.44
N PHE A 164 -22.53 -18.82 -0.46
CA PHE A 164 -22.73 -19.16 0.94
C PHE A 164 -24.08 -18.58 1.41
N PRO A 165 -25.19 -19.34 1.29
CA PRO A 165 -26.53 -18.83 1.63
C PRO A 165 -26.68 -18.32 3.06
N ASP A 166 -25.87 -18.79 4.01
CA ASP A 166 -25.88 -18.34 5.41
C ASP A 166 -25.06 -17.05 5.64
N PHE A 167 -24.27 -16.62 4.66
CA PHE A 167 -23.55 -15.35 4.74
C PHE A 167 -24.53 -14.19 4.87
N VAL A 168 -24.27 -13.26 5.79
CA VAL A 168 -25.04 -12.03 5.93
C VAL A 168 -24.12 -10.87 5.58
N PRO A 169 -24.35 -10.20 4.42
CA PRO A 169 -23.55 -9.06 4.02
C PRO A 169 -23.50 -7.98 5.10
N PRO A 170 -22.31 -7.53 5.52
CA PRO A 170 -22.20 -6.45 6.49
C PRO A 170 -22.66 -5.13 5.87
N ARG A 171 -23.14 -4.22 6.73
CA ARG A 171 -23.59 -2.87 6.32
C ARG A 171 -22.44 -1.85 6.23
N HIS A 172 -21.19 -2.31 6.19
CA HIS A 172 -20.01 -1.47 6.12
C HIS A 172 -18.99 -2.03 5.13
N GLY A 173 -18.13 -1.17 4.60
CA GLY A 173 -17.11 -1.57 3.63
C GLY A 173 -15.74 -1.90 4.24
N TYR A 174 -15.62 -1.97 5.56
CA TYR A 174 -14.36 -2.31 6.21
C TYR A 174 -14.16 -3.83 6.20
N VAL A 175 -13.13 -4.29 5.49
CA VAL A 175 -12.76 -5.72 5.38
C VAL A 175 -11.38 -6.03 5.99
N GLY A 176 -10.83 -5.12 6.81
CA GLY A 176 -9.62 -5.39 7.58
C GLY A 176 -9.88 -6.37 8.73
N ILE A 177 -8.86 -7.13 9.12
CA ILE A 177 -8.94 -8.07 10.24
C ILE A 177 -9.03 -7.24 11.54
N MET A 178 -10.18 -7.33 12.24
CA MET A 178 -10.27 -6.99 13.65
C MET A 178 -10.04 -8.28 14.42
N ASN A 179 -8.94 -8.37 15.16
CA ASN A 179 -8.79 -9.36 16.22
C ASN A 179 -9.57 -8.88 17.45
#